data_AF-A0A2J4JL69-F1
#
_entry.id   AF-A0A2J4JL69-F1
#
_cell.length_a   1.000
_cell.length_b   1.000
_cell.length_c   1.000
_cell.angle_alpha   90.00
_cell.angle_beta   90.00
_cell.angle_gamma   90.00
#
_symmetry.space_group_name_H-M   'P 1'
#
loop_
_entity.id
_entity.type
_entity.pdbx_description
1 polymer ?
#
loop_
_entity_poly.entity_id
_entity_poly.type
_entity_poly.pdbx_seq_one_letter_code
_entity_poly.pdbx_strand_id
1 'polypeptide(L)'
;MLLFDEFRTASQGGQPPRYIHIDEMQNLSIDKDCYLGKILTEGRKYALNVILASQSIREFNASERTMLCQANHKLLFHPALLEVKYYAELLASPQHRAEISDLLRNLEVGQCVFQGPIYIGEDSKPTRAPICVNVSHLEDIASASLSKSST
;
A
#
# COMPACT_ATOMS: atom_id res chain seq x y z
N MET A 1 9.31 0.75 4.72
CA MET A 1 9.67 1.31 3.40
C MET A 1 9.53 2.82 3.48
N LEU A 2 10.63 3.57 3.38
CA LEU A 2 10.54 5.01 3.10
C LEU A 2 10.22 5.15 1.61
N LEU A 3 9.10 5.79 1.30
CA LEU A 3 8.68 6.07 -0.07
C LEU A 3 9.65 7.09 -0.66
N PHE A 4 10.49 6.64 -1.60
CA PHE A 4 11.57 7.40 -2.22
C PHE A 4 11.14 8.79 -2.75
N ASP A 5 9.89 8.91 -3.19
CA ASP A 5 9.30 10.18 -3.66
C ASP A 5 9.16 11.24 -2.55
N GLU A 6 8.91 10.83 -1.31
CA GLU A 6 8.75 11.75 -0.18
C GLU A 6 10.10 12.27 0.30
N PHE A 7 11.13 11.40 0.29
CA PHE A 7 12.51 11.81 0.53
C PHE A 7 12.98 12.81 -0.53
N ARG A 8 12.69 12.56 -1.81
CA ARG A 8 12.99 13.51 -2.89
C ARG A 8 12.29 14.85 -2.67
N THR A 9 11.01 14.84 -2.31
CA THR A 9 10.22 16.07 -2.12
C THR A 9 10.74 16.90 -0.94
N ALA A 10 11.08 16.26 0.18
CA ALA A 10 11.71 16.94 1.33
C ALA A 10 13.11 17.49 0.97
N SER A 11 13.89 16.73 0.19
CA SER A 11 15.25 17.13 -0.19
C SER A 11 15.30 18.34 -1.15
N GLN A 12 14.18 18.73 -1.77
CA GLN A 12 14.06 19.90 -2.63
C GLN A 12 13.49 21.15 -1.92
N GLY A 13 13.47 21.17 -0.58
CA GLY A 13 13.01 22.34 0.19
C GLY A 13 11.49 22.41 0.39
N GLY A 14 10.76 21.33 0.09
CA GLY A 14 9.34 21.20 0.42
C GLY A 14 9.08 21.01 1.92
N GLN A 15 7.82 21.16 2.33
CA GLN A 15 7.40 20.80 3.69
C GLN A 15 7.73 19.32 3.97
N PRO A 16 8.24 18.97 5.16
CA PRO A 16 8.55 17.59 5.49
C PRO A 16 7.27 16.73 5.47
N PRO A 17 7.33 15.50 4.93
CA PRO A 17 6.17 14.62 4.89
C PRO A 17 5.74 14.26 6.31
N ARG A 18 4.43 14.33 6.56
CA ARG A 18 3.79 13.88 7.80
C ARG A 18 2.97 12.64 7.50
N TYR A 19 3.01 11.68 8.40
CA TYR A 19 2.31 10.41 8.26
C TYR A 19 1.27 10.27 9.37
N ILE A 20 0.07 9.86 8.98
CA ILE A 20 -0.99 9.44 9.89
C ILE A 20 -1.19 7.94 9.66
N HIS A 21 -1.04 7.15 10.70
CA HIS A 21 -1.29 5.71 10.65
C HIS A 21 -2.66 5.45 11.26
N ILE A 22 -3.54 4.79 10.52
CA ILE A 22 -4.89 4.46 10.95
C ILE A 22 -5.06 2.96 10.79
N ASP A 23 -5.12 2.29 11.93
CA ASP A 23 -5.55 0.90 11.99
C ASP A 23 -7.07 0.81 12.12
N GLU A 24 -7.62 -0.32 11.72
CA GLU A 24 -9.07 -0.59 11.77
C GLU A 24 -9.89 0.52 11.06
N MET A 25 -9.38 0.99 9.91
CA MET A 25 -9.90 2.18 9.23
C MET A 25 -11.37 2.03 8.80
N GLN A 26 -11.90 0.80 8.71
CA GLN A 26 -13.30 0.55 8.41
C GLN A 26 -14.27 1.11 9.47
N ASN A 27 -13.77 1.40 10.67
CA ASN A 27 -14.55 2.07 11.72
C ASN A 27 -14.67 3.59 11.48
N LEU A 28 -13.98 4.13 10.47
CA LEU A 28 -14.04 5.54 10.09
C LEU A 28 -14.78 5.69 8.77
N SER A 29 -15.68 6.67 8.72
CA SER A 29 -16.21 7.14 7.44
C SER A 29 -15.07 7.67 6.59
N ILE A 30 -15.03 7.32 5.31
CA ILE A 30 -14.09 7.89 4.34
C ILE A 30 -14.76 8.77 3.29
N ASP A 31 -16.05 9.08 3.44
CA ASP A 31 -16.80 10.02 2.60
C ASP A 31 -15.99 11.30 2.29
N LYS A 32 -16.11 11.84 1.08
CA LYS A 32 -15.43 13.07 0.64
C LYS A 32 -15.62 14.26 1.60
N ASP A 33 -16.73 14.32 2.32
CA ASP A 33 -17.04 15.43 3.22
C ASP A 33 -16.43 15.26 4.63
N CYS A 34 -15.91 14.06 4.95
CA CYS A 34 -15.22 13.79 6.21
C CYS A 34 -13.73 14.13 6.14
N TYR A 35 -13.07 14.17 7.32
CA TYR A 35 -11.64 14.48 7.40
C TYR A 35 -10.77 13.48 6.64
N LEU A 36 -11.04 12.17 6.76
CA LEU A 36 -10.22 11.15 6.11
C LEU A 36 -10.36 11.20 4.58
N GLY A 37 -11.57 11.44 4.06
CA GLY A 37 -11.82 11.65 2.63
C GLY A 37 -11.08 12.89 2.08
N LYS A 38 -11.07 14.00 2.83
CA LYS A 38 -10.29 15.20 2.48
C LYS A 38 -8.78 14.93 2.50
N ILE A 39 -8.28 14.16 3.46
CA ILE A 39 -6.86 13.79 3.51
C ILE A 39 -6.49 12.90 2.31
N LEU A 40 -7.33 11.93 1.95
CA LEU A 40 -7.11 11.05 0.80
C LEU A 40 -7.04 11.82 -0.54
N THR A 41 -7.81 12.89 -0.67
CA THR A 41 -7.93 13.66 -1.91
C THR A 41 -6.99 14.87 -1.97
N GLU A 42 -6.75 15.54 -0.86
CA GLU A 42 -6.00 16.81 -0.79
C GLU A 42 -4.70 16.74 0.00
N GLY A 43 -4.45 15.66 0.75
CA GLY A 43 -3.30 15.54 1.66
C GLY A 43 -1.95 15.79 0.98
N ARG A 44 -1.83 15.39 -0.29
CA ARG A 44 -0.63 15.64 -1.12
C ARG A 44 -0.27 17.13 -1.23
N LYS A 45 -1.25 18.05 -1.26
CA LYS A 45 -1.00 19.50 -1.30
C LYS A 45 -0.26 20.01 -0.05
N TYR A 46 -0.38 19.28 1.06
CA TYR A 46 0.11 19.67 2.38
C TYR A 46 1.21 18.74 2.93
N ALA A 47 1.79 17.89 2.07
CA ALA A 47 2.74 16.84 2.44
C ALA A 47 2.20 15.95 3.57
N LEU A 48 0.90 15.64 3.52
CA LEU A 48 0.23 14.77 4.47
C LEU A 48 -0.09 13.43 3.81
N ASN A 49 0.40 12.36 4.42
CA ASN A 49 0.29 10.99 3.94
C ASN A 49 -0.44 10.13 4.96
N VAL A 50 -1.12 9.11 4.46
CA VAL A 50 -1.86 8.16 5.30
C VAL A 50 -1.41 6.75 5.01
N ILE A 51 -1.23 5.97 6.08
CA ILE A 51 -1.11 4.52 6.01
C ILE A 51 -2.38 3.98 6.65
N LEU A 52 -3.16 3.26 5.85
CA LEU A 52 -4.46 2.75 6.24
C LEU A 52 -4.43 1.23 6.28
N ALA A 53 -4.90 0.66 7.38
CA ALA A 53 -5.04 -0.78 7.54
C ALA A 53 -6.50 -1.14 7.81
N SER A 54 -6.95 -2.21 7.14
CA SER A 54 -8.27 -2.80 7.31
C SER A 54 -8.20 -4.30 7.05
N GLN A 55 -9.10 -5.05 7.67
CA GLN A 55 -9.14 -6.51 7.58
C GLN A 55 -9.88 -7.01 6.34
N SER A 56 -10.81 -6.21 5.78
CA SER A 56 -11.79 -6.68 4.79
C SER A 56 -12.26 -5.53 3.92
N ILE A 57 -12.29 -5.74 2.60
CA ILE A 57 -12.82 -4.73 1.67
C ILE A 57 -14.36 -4.66 1.72
N ARG A 58 -15.00 -5.70 2.27
CA ARG A 58 -16.46 -5.80 2.33
C ARG A 58 -17.10 -4.74 3.23
N GLU A 59 -16.35 -4.24 4.20
CA GLU A 59 -16.78 -3.20 5.13
C GLU A 59 -17.00 -1.84 4.45
N PHE A 60 -16.44 -1.66 3.26
CA PHE A 60 -16.57 -0.42 2.49
C PHE A 60 -17.65 -0.53 1.43
N ASN A 61 -18.43 0.54 1.25
CA ASN A 61 -19.37 0.64 0.13
C ASN A 61 -18.65 0.95 -1.20
N ALA A 62 -19.38 0.95 -2.32
CA ALA A 62 -18.78 1.13 -3.65
C ALA A 62 -18.04 2.48 -3.83
N SER A 63 -18.56 3.57 -3.24
CA SER A 63 -17.92 4.90 -3.29
C SER A 63 -16.63 4.90 -2.50
N GLU A 64 -16.66 4.33 -1.30
CA GLU A 64 -15.51 4.19 -0.40
C GLU A 64 -14.40 3.33 -1.03
N ARG A 65 -14.76 2.19 -1.63
CA ARG A 65 -13.82 1.36 -2.39
C ARG A 65 -13.16 2.13 -3.54
N THR A 66 -13.92 3.00 -4.22
CA THR A 66 -13.39 3.84 -5.30
C THR A 66 -12.37 4.86 -4.76
N MET A 67 -12.60 5.42 -3.58
CA MET A 67 -11.62 6.31 -2.94
C MET A 67 -10.37 5.56 -2.50
N LEU A 68 -10.50 4.34 -1.94
CA LEU A 68 -9.36 3.49 -1.59
C LEU A 68 -8.51 3.12 -2.82
N CYS A 69 -9.13 3.00 -4.00
CA CYS A 69 -8.40 2.79 -5.25
C CYS A 69 -7.41 3.93 -5.57
N GLN A 70 -7.63 5.15 -5.07
CA GLN A 70 -6.73 6.30 -5.28
C GLN A 70 -5.38 6.15 -4.57
N ALA A 71 -5.26 5.25 -3.59
CA ALA A 71 -3.99 5.01 -2.90
C ALA A 71 -2.90 4.59 -3.91
N ASN A 72 -1.78 5.31 -3.92
CA ASN A 72 -0.67 5.01 -4.84
C ASN A 72 -0.03 3.64 -4.58
N HIS A 73 -0.05 3.20 -3.33
CA HIS A 73 0.54 1.95 -2.87
C HIS A 73 -0.51 1.13 -2.15
N LYS A 74 -0.57 -0.16 -2.45
CA LYS A 74 -1.47 -1.13 -1.81
C LYS A 74 -0.66 -2.38 -1.49
N LEU A 75 -0.85 -2.89 -0.28
CA LEU A 75 -0.31 -4.18 0.16
C LEU A 75 -1.51 -5.08 0.44
N LEU A 76 -1.60 -6.17 -0.30
CA LEU A 76 -2.65 -7.17 -0.15
C LEU A 76 -2.04 -8.41 0.47
N PHE A 77 -2.24 -8.56 1.77
CA PHE A 77 -1.94 -9.79 2.49
C PHE A 77 -2.98 -10.87 2.15
N HIS A 78 -2.79 -12.08 2.68
CA HIS A 78 -3.66 -13.22 2.44
C HIS A 78 -5.15 -12.85 2.65
N PRO A 79 -5.94 -12.67 1.57
CA PRO A 79 -7.30 -12.17 1.69
C PRO A 79 -8.27 -13.31 1.98
N ALA A 80 -9.47 -12.99 2.47
CA ALA A 80 -10.51 -13.99 2.59
C ALA A 80 -10.89 -14.55 1.20
N LEU A 81 -11.21 -15.86 1.12
CA LEU A 81 -11.53 -16.52 -0.15
C LEU A 81 -12.62 -15.82 -0.96
N LEU A 82 -13.60 -15.25 -0.26
CA LEU A 82 -14.72 -14.53 -0.86
C LEU A 82 -14.36 -13.13 -1.40
N GLU A 83 -13.13 -12.68 -1.19
CA GLU A 83 -12.59 -11.38 -1.64
C GLU A 83 -11.52 -11.52 -2.73
N VAL A 84 -10.94 -12.71 -2.90
CA VAL A 84 -9.90 -13.00 -3.91
C VAL A 84 -10.29 -12.49 -5.29
N LYS A 85 -11.53 -12.74 -5.72
CA LYS A 85 -12.03 -12.29 -7.03
C LYS A 85 -11.96 -10.76 -7.17
N TYR A 86 -12.40 -10.03 -6.14
CA TYR A 86 -12.38 -8.57 -6.14
C TYR A 86 -10.95 -8.04 -6.29
N TYR A 87 -10.01 -8.59 -5.52
CA TYR A 87 -8.63 -8.16 -5.55
C TYR A 87 -7.92 -8.54 -6.87
N ALA A 88 -8.19 -9.71 -7.44
CA ALA A 88 -7.68 -10.06 -8.76
C ALA A 88 -8.18 -9.10 -9.86
N GLU A 89 -9.45 -8.68 -9.78
CA GLU A 89 -10.01 -7.69 -10.71
C GLU A 89 -9.38 -6.29 -10.53
N LEU A 90 -9.02 -5.93 -9.30
CA LEU A 90 -8.35 -4.68 -8.97
C LEU A 90 -6.90 -4.64 -9.46
N LEU A 91 -6.20 -5.78 -9.41
CA LEU A 91 -4.76 -5.87 -9.67
C LEU A 91 -4.40 -6.17 -11.13
N ALA A 92 -5.29 -6.83 -11.89
CA ALA A 92 -4.95 -7.37 -13.19
C ALA A 92 -6.03 -7.23 -14.26
N SER A 93 -5.56 -7.13 -15.52
CA SER A 93 -6.41 -7.24 -16.70
C SER A 93 -7.08 -8.63 -16.76
N PRO A 94 -8.22 -8.78 -17.44
CA PRO A 94 -8.98 -10.03 -17.47
C PRO A 94 -8.15 -11.30 -17.76
N GLN A 95 -7.12 -11.20 -18.61
CA GLN A 95 -6.28 -12.33 -19.00
C GLN A 95 -5.39 -12.86 -17.86
N HIS A 96 -5.02 -12.01 -16.89
CA HIS A 96 -4.12 -12.35 -15.78
C HIS A 96 -4.86 -12.57 -14.45
N ARG A 97 -6.19 -12.43 -14.40
CA ARG A 97 -6.96 -12.55 -13.15
C ARG A 97 -6.90 -13.93 -12.53
N ALA A 98 -6.81 -14.99 -13.34
CA ALA A 98 -6.69 -16.36 -12.84
C ALA A 98 -5.37 -16.55 -12.08
N GLU A 99 -4.26 -16.16 -12.71
CA GLU A 99 -2.91 -16.18 -12.11
C GLU A 99 -2.84 -15.38 -10.81
N ILE A 100 -3.37 -14.15 -10.80
CA ILE A 100 -3.41 -13.33 -9.57
C ILE A 100 -4.31 -13.94 -8.51
N SER A 101 -5.44 -14.55 -8.88
CA SER A 101 -6.32 -15.22 -7.92
C SER A 101 -5.61 -16.39 -7.24
N ASP A 102 -4.86 -17.18 -8.02
CA ASP A 102 -4.10 -18.31 -7.50
C ASP A 102 -2.93 -17.83 -6.64
N LEU A 103 -2.26 -16.75 -7.02
CA LEU A 103 -1.23 -16.10 -6.18
C LEU A 103 -1.81 -15.66 -4.82
N LEU A 104 -2.93 -14.92 -4.83
CA LEU A 104 -3.56 -14.39 -3.61
C LEU A 104 -4.01 -15.50 -2.65
N ARG A 105 -4.53 -16.63 -3.18
CA ARG A 105 -4.95 -17.78 -2.35
C ARG A 105 -3.80 -18.50 -1.67
N ASN A 106 -2.60 -18.40 -2.23
CA ASN A 106 -1.42 -19.13 -1.77
C ASN A 106 -0.43 -18.26 -0.99
N LEU A 107 -0.77 -17.00 -0.69
CA LEU A 107 0.06 -16.14 0.15
C LEU A 107 0.22 -16.75 1.55
N GLU A 108 1.44 -16.82 2.06
CA GLU A 108 1.70 -17.25 3.43
C GLU A 108 1.75 -16.07 4.41
N VAL A 109 1.79 -16.36 5.71
CA VAL A 109 2.02 -15.34 6.73
C VAL A 109 3.38 -14.68 6.48
N GLY A 110 3.40 -13.34 6.43
CA GLY A 110 4.58 -12.58 6.05
C GLY A 110 4.72 -12.37 4.55
N GLN A 111 3.78 -12.80 3.72
CA GLN A 111 3.74 -12.47 2.29
C GLN A 111 2.60 -11.52 1.96
N CYS A 112 2.81 -10.67 0.95
CA CYS A 112 1.76 -9.87 0.35
C CYS A 112 2.00 -9.62 -1.13
N VAL A 113 0.94 -9.30 -1.85
CA VAL A 113 1.03 -8.68 -3.17
C VAL A 113 1.13 -7.17 -2.98
N PHE A 114 2.24 -6.59 -3.44
CA PHE A 114 2.43 -5.15 -3.51
C PHE A 114 1.99 -4.62 -4.88
N GLN A 115 1.21 -3.54 -4.87
CA GLN A 115 0.75 -2.82 -6.05
C GLN A 115 1.06 -1.33 -5.89
N GLY A 116 1.87 -0.78 -6.80
CA GLY A 116 2.24 0.63 -6.80
C GLY A 116 3.53 0.86 -7.57
N PRO A 117 3.99 2.11 -7.72
CA PRO A 117 5.30 2.37 -8.31
C PRO A 117 6.41 1.80 -7.44
N ILE A 118 7.22 0.90 -7.99
CA ILE A 118 8.41 0.35 -7.34
C ILE A 118 9.61 0.39 -8.28
N TYR A 119 10.76 0.78 -7.74
CA TYR A 119 12.04 0.76 -8.41
C TYR A 119 12.77 -0.53 -8.02
N ILE A 120 13.20 -1.30 -9.02
CA ILE A 120 13.91 -2.57 -8.83
C ILE A 120 15.34 -2.37 -9.30
N GLY A 121 16.32 -2.65 -8.43
CA GLY A 121 17.73 -2.44 -8.75
C GLY A 121 18.06 -0.97 -9.05
N GLU A 122 18.76 -0.73 -10.16
CA GLU A 122 19.16 0.60 -10.62
C GLU A 122 18.24 1.17 -11.71
N ASP A 123 17.06 0.55 -11.91
CA ASP A 123 16.13 0.97 -12.95
C ASP A 123 15.70 2.43 -12.77
N SER A 124 15.78 3.20 -13.86
CA SER A 124 15.39 4.61 -13.88
C SER A 124 13.87 4.83 -13.92
N LYS A 125 13.09 3.79 -14.23
CA LYS A 125 11.63 3.84 -14.33
C LYS A 125 10.99 2.85 -13.37
N PRO A 126 9.94 3.25 -12.62
CA PRO A 126 9.27 2.33 -11.73
C PRO A 126 8.39 1.36 -12.51
N THR A 127 8.36 0.09 -12.10
CA THR A 127 7.31 -0.84 -12.49
C THR A 127 6.07 -0.62 -11.64
N ARG A 128 4.91 -0.98 -12.19
CA ARG A 128 3.60 -0.94 -11.49
C ARG A 128 2.89 -2.28 -11.56
N ALA A 129 3.54 -3.33 -12.06
CA ALA A 129 2.97 -4.66 -12.04
C ALA A 129 2.81 -5.13 -10.58
N PRO A 130 1.72 -5.87 -10.25
CA PRO A 130 1.63 -6.52 -8.96
C PRO A 130 2.81 -7.46 -8.75
N ILE A 131 3.48 -7.39 -7.60
CA ILE A 131 4.60 -8.27 -7.26
C ILE A 131 4.34 -8.93 -5.91
N CYS A 132 4.69 -10.21 -5.79
CA CYS A 132 4.70 -10.88 -4.50
C CYS A 132 5.98 -10.49 -3.74
N VAL A 133 5.83 -10.09 -2.48
CA VAL A 133 6.94 -9.69 -1.61
C VAL A 133 6.86 -10.40 -0.27
N ASN A 134 8.02 -10.76 0.25
CA ASN A 134 8.18 -11.25 1.63
C ASN A 134 8.45 -10.05 2.54
N VAL A 135 7.64 -9.91 3.59
CA VAL A 135 7.77 -8.91 4.63
C VAL A 135 8.59 -9.51 5.76
N SER A 136 9.80 -8.97 5.96
CA SER A 136 10.68 -9.38 7.05
C SER A 136 10.04 -9.08 8.40
N HIS A 137 10.32 -9.92 9.41
CA HIS A 137 9.92 -9.63 10.78
C HIS A 137 10.66 -8.39 11.28
N LEU A 138 10.02 -7.65 12.20
CA LEU A 138 10.60 -6.41 12.73
C LEU A 138 11.97 -6.64 13.39
N GLU A 139 12.15 -7.82 13.99
CA GLU A 139 13.41 -8.27 14.61
C GLU A 139 14.55 -8.43 13.58
N ASP A 140 14.23 -8.92 12.39
CA ASP A 140 15.19 -9.05 11.27
C ASP A 140 15.59 -7.67 10.72
N ILE A 141 14.66 -6.72 10.74
CA ILE A 141 14.90 -5.34 10.27
C ILE A 141 15.77 -4.57 11.27
N ALA A 142 15.52 -4.74 12.56
CA ALA A 142 16.32 -4.12 13.63
C ALA A 142 17.77 -4.65 13.62
N SER A 143 17.95 -5.96 13.44
CA SER A 143 19.26 -6.58 13.35
C SER A 143 20.02 -6.21 12.06
N ALA A 144 19.33 -6.08 10.92
CA ALA A 144 19.94 -5.61 9.67
C ALA A 144 20.39 -4.14 9.70
N SER A 145 19.79 -3.32 10.57
CA SER A 145 20.17 -1.91 10.74
C SER A 145 21.41 -1.73 11.64
N LEU A 146 21.61 -2.65 12.58
CA LEU A 146 22.75 -2.65 13.51
C LEU A 146 24.07 -3.12 12.86
N SER A 147 24.02 -3.88 11.76
CA SER A 147 25.23 -4.35 11.07
C SER A 147 25.86 -3.31 10.13
N LYS A 148 25.15 -2.21 9.81
CA LYS A 148 25.63 -1.15 8.89
C LYS A 148 26.38 0.00 9.58
N SER A 149 26.58 -0.03 10.90
CA SER A 149 27.29 1.02 11.65
C SER A 149 28.76 0.70 12.00
N SER A 150 29.31 -0.40 11.47
CA SER A 150 30.67 -0.85 11.77
C SER A 150 31.55 -0.89 10.51
N THR A 151 31.84 0.26 9.90
CA THR A 151 33.07 0.49 9.11
C THR A 151 33.32 1.97 8.92
#